data_AF-A0A5J5G5G6-F1
#
_entry.id   AF-A0A5J5G5G6-F1
#
_cell.length_a   1.000
_cell.length_b   1.000
_cell.length_c   1.000
_cell.angle_alpha   90.00
_cell.angle_beta   90.00
_cell.angle_gamma   90.00
#
_symmetry.space_group_name_H-M   'P 1'
#
loop_
_entity.id
_entity.type
_entity.pdbx_description
1 polymer ?
#
loop_
_entity_poly.entity_id
_entity_poly.type
_entity_poly.pdbx_seq_one_letter_code
_entity_poly.pdbx_strand_id
1 'polypeptide(L)'
;MTDTLPEFKNESDRVAYFLLKHFGYDVNIIPTSDKKEADFIIKLNGSSALVEAKMKFDDKNKENERDSVLSRGEVYVDLATLGRDRSIANVISDASKQLSSSAIDKPHNFKILLFIATGMNVSAKRDKIFDTLCGTTNIMEIGGGNHLKKCYFYRDSEFNKRKNEIDAAIIADIDNEIFSSFVIINPLSNNYDKLKESDFLSPFKNAIRDPFEEEKSGKAYILDEYIQKINCPSLVAYDDPRLRYLKKKYKTRLLMAIDFNAPEFSVRGE
;
A
#
# COMPACT_ATOMS: atom_id res chain seq x y z
N MET A 1 8.62 -30.38 22.16
CA MET A 1 7.36 -29.72 22.56
C MET A 1 6.56 -29.56 21.30
N THR A 2 5.37 -30.16 21.22
CA THR A 2 4.45 -29.95 20.11
C THR A 2 3.83 -28.57 20.30
N ASP A 3 4.40 -27.54 19.66
CA ASP A 3 3.74 -26.25 19.55
C ASP A 3 2.45 -26.48 18.77
N THR A 4 1.33 -26.52 19.49
CA THR A 4 0.01 -26.53 18.89
C THR A 4 -0.16 -25.23 18.14
N LEU A 5 -0.40 -25.33 16.82
CA LEU A 5 -0.68 -24.17 15.98
C LEU A 5 -1.84 -23.36 16.60
N PRO A 6 -1.72 -22.02 16.64
CA PRO A 6 -2.80 -21.19 17.12
C PRO A 6 -4.03 -21.30 16.21
N GLU A 7 -5.20 -21.08 16.78
CA GLU A 7 -6.47 -21.05 16.04
C GLU A 7 -6.63 -19.71 15.32
N PHE A 8 -6.99 -19.74 14.04
CA PHE A 8 -7.12 -18.57 13.19
C PHE A 8 -8.58 -18.34 12.79
N LYS A 9 -9.03 -17.08 12.76
CA LYS A 9 -10.42 -16.73 12.45
C LYS A 9 -10.73 -16.94 10.97
N ASN A 10 -9.74 -16.76 10.11
CA ASN A 10 -9.83 -16.86 8.66
C ASN A 10 -8.44 -17.08 8.04
N GLU A 11 -8.39 -17.33 6.73
CA GLU A 11 -7.12 -17.60 6.02
C GLU A 11 -6.20 -16.37 5.96
N SER A 12 -6.75 -15.14 5.91
CA SER A 12 -5.95 -13.90 5.95
C SER A 12 -5.14 -13.82 7.24
N ASP A 13 -5.76 -14.12 8.39
CA ASP A 13 -5.08 -14.11 9.69
C ASP A 13 -3.97 -15.17 9.72
N ARG A 14 -4.24 -16.36 9.20
CA ARG A 14 -3.26 -17.45 9.14
C ARG A 14 -2.04 -17.06 8.31
N VAL A 15 -2.24 -16.58 7.08
CA VAL A 15 -1.14 -16.17 6.20
C VAL A 15 -0.37 -15.00 6.80
N ALA A 16 -1.08 -14.00 7.34
CA ALA A 16 -0.47 -12.86 8.01
C ALA A 16 0.39 -13.27 9.21
N TYR A 17 -0.08 -14.20 10.04
CA TYR A 17 0.66 -14.70 11.19
C TYR A 17 2.01 -15.30 10.78
N PHE A 18 1.99 -16.23 9.82
CA PHE A 18 3.22 -16.88 9.34
C PHE A 18 4.16 -15.88 8.67
N LEU A 19 3.60 -14.93 7.93
CA LEU A 19 4.37 -13.87 7.30
C LEU A 19 5.09 -12.98 8.33
N LEU A 20 4.37 -12.53 9.36
CA LEU A 20 4.93 -11.71 10.43
C LEU A 20 5.99 -12.48 11.23
N LYS A 21 5.77 -13.78 11.49
CA LYS A 21 6.79 -14.65 12.08
C LYS A 21 8.01 -14.81 11.18
N HIS A 22 7.83 -14.93 9.86
CA HIS A 22 8.91 -15.01 8.89
C HIS A 22 9.81 -13.76 8.90
N PHE A 23 9.22 -12.58 9.10
CA PHE A 23 9.99 -11.34 9.31
C PHE A 23 10.71 -11.25 10.66
N GLY A 24 10.54 -12.24 11.54
CA GLY A 24 11.21 -12.30 12.84
C GLY A 24 10.50 -11.53 13.96
N TYR A 25 9.25 -11.11 13.76
CA TYR A 25 8.48 -10.50 14.84
C TYR A 25 8.03 -11.57 15.85
N ASP A 26 7.94 -11.18 17.12
CA ASP A 26 7.05 -11.88 18.04
C ASP A 26 5.61 -11.47 17.73
N VAL A 27 4.70 -12.44 17.56
CA VAL A 27 3.34 -12.22 17.03
C VAL A 27 2.35 -12.81 18.02
N ASN A 28 1.47 -11.96 18.53
CA ASN A 28 0.37 -12.35 19.40
C ASN A 28 -0.96 -12.01 18.72
N ILE A 29 -1.85 -13.00 18.61
CA ILE A 29 -3.20 -12.82 18.06
C ILE A 29 -4.04 -12.08 19.09
N ILE A 30 -4.76 -11.06 18.65
CA ILE A 30 -5.75 -10.37 19.48
C ILE A 30 -7.08 -11.16 19.41
N PRO A 31 -7.59 -11.66 20.55
CA PRO A 31 -8.86 -12.35 20.60
C PRO A 31 -9.99 -11.49 20.04
N THR A 32 -11.03 -12.11 19.47
CA THR A 32 -12.22 -11.37 19.08
C THR A 32 -13.00 -10.94 20.33
N SER A 33 -13.50 -9.72 20.34
CA SER A 33 -14.47 -9.22 21.31
C SER A 33 -15.65 -8.54 20.61
N ASP A 34 -16.55 -7.94 21.39
CA ASP A 34 -17.71 -7.21 20.87
C ASP A 34 -17.34 -5.91 20.13
N LYS A 35 -16.07 -5.46 20.24
CA LYS A 35 -15.56 -4.29 19.51
C LYS A 35 -14.73 -4.71 18.30
N LYS A 36 -14.57 -3.79 17.35
CA LYS A 36 -13.71 -3.96 16.17
C LYS A 36 -12.25 -3.88 16.60
N GLU A 37 -11.55 -5.00 16.59
CA GLU A 37 -10.16 -5.07 17.01
C GLU A 37 -9.21 -5.29 15.84
N ALA A 38 -7.96 -4.86 16.04
CA ALA A 38 -6.83 -5.23 15.22
C ALA A 38 -6.58 -6.74 15.35
N ASP A 39 -6.04 -7.37 14.32
CA ASP A 39 -5.82 -8.82 14.32
C ASP A 39 -4.64 -9.24 15.21
N PHE A 40 -3.57 -8.43 15.25
CA PHE A 40 -2.34 -8.78 15.94
C PHE A 40 -1.74 -7.63 16.76
N ILE A 41 -0.99 -8.00 17.77
CA ILE A 41 0.09 -7.17 18.32
C ILE A 41 1.42 -7.87 18.06
N ILE A 42 2.32 -7.17 17.38
CA ILE A 42 3.66 -7.69 17.07
C ILE A 42 4.74 -6.91 17.82
N LYS A 43 5.86 -7.55 18.12
CA LYS A 43 6.99 -6.95 18.84
C LYS A 43 8.32 -7.26 18.18
N LEU A 44 9.23 -6.30 18.21
CA LEU A 44 10.63 -6.44 17.80
C LEU A 44 11.49 -5.44 18.57
N ASN A 45 12.57 -5.91 19.19
CA ASN A 45 13.59 -5.10 19.88
C ASN A 45 13.00 -4.01 20.82
N GLY A 46 12.04 -4.38 21.66
CA GLY A 46 11.41 -3.47 22.62
C GLY A 46 10.36 -2.51 22.04
N SER A 47 10.19 -2.50 20.71
CA SER A 47 9.10 -1.79 20.03
C SER A 47 7.94 -2.75 19.73
N SER A 48 6.73 -2.19 19.61
CA SER A 48 5.50 -2.94 19.40
C SER A 48 4.55 -2.22 18.43
N ALA A 49 3.80 -2.98 17.65
CA ALA A 49 2.77 -2.42 16.78
C ALA A 49 1.47 -3.23 16.82
N LEU A 50 0.36 -2.51 16.72
CA LEU A 50 -0.93 -3.08 16.33
C LEU A 50 -0.92 -3.30 14.83
N VAL A 51 -1.36 -4.48 14.39
CA VAL A 51 -1.43 -4.84 12.97
C VAL A 51 -2.84 -5.29 12.61
N GLU A 52 -3.37 -4.71 11.56
CA GLU A 52 -4.59 -5.19 10.89
C GLU A 52 -4.20 -5.77 9.53
N ALA A 53 -4.56 -7.02 9.28
CA ALA A 53 -4.22 -7.75 8.07
C ALA A 53 -5.41 -7.81 7.10
N LYS A 54 -5.15 -7.52 5.82
CA LYS A 54 -6.13 -7.58 4.75
C LYS A 54 -5.55 -8.33 3.56
N MET A 55 -6.09 -9.51 3.30
CA MET A 55 -5.78 -10.28 2.10
C MET A 55 -6.76 -9.94 0.97
N LYS A 56 -6.24 -9.76 -0.25
CA LYS A 56 -7.04 -9.51 -1.44
C LYS A 56 -6.93 -10.70 -2.39
N PHE A 57 -8.02 -11.46 -2.50
CA PHE A 57 -8.21 -12.54 -3.47
C PHE A 57 -8.71 -11.98 -4.80
N ASP A 58 -8.65 -12.79 -5.85
CA ASP A 58 -9.39 -12.50 -7.08
C ASP A 58 -10.89 -12.54 -6.86
N ASP A 59 -11.60 -11.76 -7.67
CA ASP A 59 -13.03 -11.90 -7.81
C ASP A 59 -13.30 -13.23 -8.51
N LYS A 60 -14.01 -14.15 -7.86
CA LYS A 60 -14.38 -15.45 -8.43
C LYS A 60 -15.03 -15.32 -9.81
N ASN A 61 -15.74 -14.22 -10.08
CA ASN A 61 -16.33 -13.98 -11.40
C ASN A 61 -15.25 -13.73 -12.46
N LYS A 62 -14.18 -13.01 -12.11
CA LYS A 62 -13.04 -12.77 -13.01
C LYS A 62 -12.23 -14.05 -13.24
N GLU A 63 -12.04 -14.87 -12.21
CA GLU A 63 -11.41 -16.19 -12.36
C GLU A 63 -12.22 -17.07 -13.31
N ASN A 64 -13.53 -17.18 -13.10
CA ASN A 64 -14.43 -17.95 -13.96
C ASN A 64 -14.46 -17.43 -15.40
N GLU A 65 -14.46 -16.10 -15.59
CA GLU A 65 -14.41 -15.47 -16.91
C GLU A 65 -13.11 -15.82 -17.63
N ARG A 66 -11.96 -15.68 -16.95
CA ARG A 66 -10.66 -16.08 -17.49
C ARG A 66 -10.66 -17.55 -17.87
N ASP A 67 -11.06 -18.43 -16.97
CA ASP A 67 -11.02 -19.87 -17.22
C ASP A 67 -11.92 -20.24 -18.40
N SER A 68 -13.08 -19.58 -18.52
CA SER A 68 -13.97 -19.70 -19.68
C SER A 68 -13.30 -19.25 -20.99
N VAL A 69 -12.65 -18.08 -21.01
CA VAL A 69 -11.93 -17.55 -22.19
C VAL A 69 -10.77 -18.48 -22.58
N LEU A 70 -9.94 -18.85 -21.61
CA LEU A 70 -8.79 -19.74 -21.82
C LEU A 70 -9.23 -21.15 -22.24
N SER A 71 -10.38 -21.64 -21.77
CA SER A 71 -10.92 -22.94 -22.18
C SER A 71 -11.31 -23.00 -23.66
N ARG A 72 -11.64 -21.84 -24.26
CA ARG A 72 -11.93 -21.70 -25.71
C ARG A 72 -10.67 -21.51 -26.56
N GLY A 73 -9.49 -21.50 -25.96
CA GLY A 73 -8.23 -21.19 -26.67
C GLY A 73 -8.05 -19.72 -27.02
N GLU A 74 -8.86 -18.84 -26.41
CA GLU A 74 -8.78 -17.39 -26.61
C GLU A 74 -7.79 -16.76 -25.61
N VAL A 75 -7.27 -15.58 -25.95
CA VAL A 75 -6.41 -14.78 -25.06
C VAL A 75 -7.30 -13.99 -24.10
N TYR A 76 -7.07 -14.14 -22.79
CA TYR A 76 -7.71 -13.28 -21.80
C TYR A 76 -6.85 -12.03 -21.56
N VAL A 77 -7.50 -10.86 -21.56
CA VAL A 77 -6.87 -9.56 -21.32
C VAL A 77 -7.56 -8.89 -20.14
N ASP A 78 -6.85 -8.69 -19.03
CA ASP A 78 -7.32 -7.85 -17.93
C ASP A 78 -6.63 -6.48 -18.03
N LEU A 79 -7.42 -5.44 -18.25
CA LEU A 79 -6.93 -4.06 -18.25
C LEU A 79 -6.96 -3.53 -16.82
N ALA A 80 -5.89 -3.75 -16.06
CA ALA A 80 -5.79 -3.17 -14.73
C ALA A 80 -5.55 -1.65 -14.82
N THR A 81 -6.57 -0.88 -14.43
CA THR A 81 -6.48 0.57 -14.28
C THR A 81 -5.61 0.93 -13.07
N LEU A 82 -4.49 1.63 -13.23
CA LEU A 82 -3.69 2.08 -12.08
C LEU A 82 -4.29 3.33 -11.41
N GLY A 83 -3.83 3.64 -10.19
CA GLY A 83 -4.33 4.77 -9.39
C GLY A 83 -5.30 4.39 -8.27
N ARG A 84 -5.93 5.42 -7.67
CA ARG A 84 -6.78 5.29 -6.49
C ARG A 84 -8.00 4.40 -6.75
N ASP A 85 -8.23 3.45 -5.85
CA ASP A 85 -9.37 2.54 -5.86
C ASP A 85 -10.30 2.80 -4.66
N ARG A 86 -11.60 3.02 -4.92
CA ARG A 86 -12.58 3.31 -3.85
C ARG A 86 -12.84 2.11 -2.93
N SER A 87 -12.80 0.89 -3.48
CA SER A 87 -12.99 -0.33 -2.68
C SER A 87 -11.82 -0.51 -1.72
N ILE A 88 -10.59 -0.33 -2.21
CA ILE A 88 -9.39 -0.35 -1.35
C ILE A 88 -9.45 0.76 -0.29
N ALA A 89 -9.88 1.96 -0.65
CA ALA A 89 -10.03 3.06 0.32
C ALA A 89 -11.03 2.74 1.44
N ASN A 90 -12.15 2.07 1.11
CA ASN A 90 -13.12 1.61 2.12
C ASN A 90 -12.52 0.54 3.04
N VAL A 91 -11.77 -0.41 2.48
CA VAL A 91 -11.06 -1.44 3.27
C VAL A 91 -10.06 -0.80 4.23
N ILE A 92 -9.23 0.14 3.74
CA ILE A 92 -8.31 0.92 4.57
C ILE A 92 -9.09 1.70 5.64
N SER A 93 -10.29 2.19 5.31
CA SER A 93 -11.13 2.92 6.25
C SER A 93 -11.64 2.10 7.41
N ASP A 94 -12.01 0.86 7.16
CA ASP A 94 -12.49 -0.01 8.22
C ASP A 94 -11.32 -0.57 9.04
N ALA A 95 -10.21 -0.90 8.37
CA ALA A 95 -8.97 -1.31 9.03
C ALA A 95 -8.44 -0.24 10.00
N SER A 96 -8.47 1.04 9.61
CA SER A 96 -8.02 2.11 10.51
C SER A 96 -8.92 2.28 11.73
N LYS A 97 -10.22 1.98 11.63
CA LYS A 97 -11.13 1.98 12.79
C LYS A 97 -10.80 0.85 13.75
N GLN A 98 -10.44 -0.33 13.25
CA GLN A 98 -9.99 -1.47 14.07
C GLN A 98 -8.70 -1.14 14.83
N LEU A 99 -7.72 -0.55 14.14
CA LEU A 99 -6.48 -0.06 14.74
C LEU A 99 -6.76 0.98 15.84
N SER A 100 -7.56 2.02 15.54
CA SER A 100 -7.89 3.06 16.51
C SER A 100 -8.68 2.53 17.70
N SER A 101 -9.62 1.61 17.51
CA SER A 101 -10.38 1.02 18.61
C SER A 101 -9.51 0.14 19.51
N SER A 102 -8.50 -0.53 18.95
CA SER A 102 -7.55 -1.33 19.72
C SER A 102 -6.52 -0.47 20.46
N ALA A 103 -6.20 0.69 19.89
CA ALA A 103 -5.26 1.64 20.47
C ALA A 103 -5.73 2.27 21.80
N ILE A 104 -7.02 2.16 22.13
CA ILE A 104 -7.59 2.69 23.38
C ILE A 104 -7.03 1.97 24.61
N ASP A 105 -6.86 0.65 24.54
CA ASP A 105 -6.58 -0.19 25.70
C ASP A 105 -5.39 -1.14 25.52
N LYS A 106 -4.81 -1.22 24.32
CA LYS A 106 -3.62 -2.04 24.08
C LYS A 106 -2.36 -1.19 24.04
N PRO A 107 -1.37 -1.42 24.91
CA PRO A 107 -0.07 -0.75 24.81
C PRO A 107 0.61 -1.08 23.48
N HIS A 108 1.02 -0.04 22.74
CA HIS A 108 1.71 -0.16 21.46
C HIS A 108 2.55 1.09 21.18
N ASN A 109 3.51 0.99 20.25
CA ASN A 109 4.26 2.14 19.74
C ASN A 109 3.70 2.60 18.39
N PHE A 110 3.31 1.66 17.53
CA PHE A 110 2.93 1.93 16.15
C PHE A 110 1.62 1.24 15.73
N LYS A 111 1.01 1.73 14.65
CA LYS A 111 -0.17 1.16 14.01
C LYS A 111 0.12 0.89 12.53
N ILE A 112 0.03 -0.37 12.14
CA ILE A 112 0.48 -0.84 10.83
C ILE A 112 -0.67 -1.57 10.12
N LEU A 113 -0.81 -1.28 8.83
CA LEU A 113 -1.63 -2.10 7.94
C LEU A 113 -0.76 -3.17 7.29
N LEU A 114 -1.26 -4.40 7.18
CA LEU A 114 -0.64 -5.44 6.38
C LEU A 114 -1.58 -5.81 5.24
N PHE A 115 -1.15 -5.59 4.01
CA PHE A 115 -1.85 -6.06 2.82
C PHE A 115 -1.13 -7.26 2.21
N ILE A 116 -1.89 -8.30 1.87
CA ILE A 116 -1.37 -9.50 1.21
C ILE A 116 -2.14 -9.66 -0.10
N ALA A 117 -1.47 -9.40 -1.22
CA ALA A 117 -2.01 -9.60 -2.56
C ALA A 117 -1.66 -11.02 -3.04
N THR A 118 -2.65 -11.73 -3.58
CA THR A 118 -2.47 -13.08 -4.14
C THR A 118 -3.29 -13.24 -5.41
N GLY A 119 -3.03 -14.31 -6.17
CA GLY A 119 -3.78 -14.67 -7.37
C GLY A 119 -3.26 -14.01 -8.63
N MET A 120 -4.14 -13.60 -9.53
CA MET A 120 -3.78 -12.91 -10.77
C MET A 120 -3.42 -11.44 -10.53
N ASN A 121 -2.69 -10.84 -11.47
CA ASN A 121 -2.42 -9.40 -11.46
C ASN A 121 -1.85 -8.89 -10.13
N VAL A 122 -1.05 -9.69 -9.42
CA VAL A 122 -0.62 -9.37 -8.05
C VAL A 122 0.16 -8.05 -8.01
N SER A 123 1.02 -7.83 -9.00
CA SER A 123 1.74 -6.56 -9.16
C SER A 123 0.79 -5.36 -9.31
N ALA A 124 -0.26 -5.48 -10.14
CA ALA A 124 -1.24 -4.40 -10.29
C ALA A 124 -2.10 -4.18 -9.03
N LYS A 125 -2.46 -5.25 -8.31
CA LYS A 125 -3.15 -5.15 -7.01
C LYS A 125 -2.28 -4.41 -5.99
N ARG A 126 -1.00 -4.77 -5.90
CA ARG A 126 0.00 -4.12 -5.05
C ARG A 126 0.14 -2.64 -5.38
N ASP A 127 0.28 -2.30 -6.66
CA ASP A 127 0.42 -0.92 -7.12
C ASP A 127 -0.84 -0.10 -6.84
N LYS A 128 -2.04 -0.66 -7.00
CA LYS A 128 -3.31 -0.03 -6.60
C LYS A 128 -3.40 0.24 -5.10
N ILE A 129 -2.96 -0.71 -4.26
CA ILE A 129 -2.92 -0.52 -2.80
C ILE A 129 -1.98 0.62 -2.46
N PHE A 130 -0.77 0.58 -3.02
CA PHE A 130 0.23 1.61 -2.85
C PHE A 130 -0.28 2.99 -3.29
N ASP A 131 -0.88 3.09 -4.48
CA ASP A 131 -1.41 4.33 -5.05
C ASP A 131 -2.59 4.88 -4.24
N THR A 132 -3.41 4.01 -3.67
CA THR A 132 -4.54 4.41 -2.81
C THR A 132 -4.06 4.92 -1.45
N LEU A 133 -3.06 4.27 -0.85
CA LEU A 133 -2.43 4.72 0.40
C LEU A 133 -1.77 6.09 0.20
N CYS A 134 -0.93 6.20 -0.82
CA CYS A 134 -0.05 7.35 -1.03
C CYS A 134 -0.66 8.48 -1.86
N GLY A 135 -1.77 8.23 -2.55
CA GLY A 135 -2.36 9.18 -3.50
C GLY A 135 -1.40 9.49 -4.67
N THR A 136 -0.70 8.49 -5.19
CA THR A 136 0.37 8.71 -6.18
C THR A 136 -0.11 8.80 -7.62
N THR A 137 0.72 9.45 -8.44
CA THR A 137 0.70 9.42 -9.91
C THR A 137 2.15 9.46 -10.39
N ASN A 138 2.41 9.19 -11.66
CA ASN A 138 3.73 9.42 -12.23
C ASN A 138 3.79 10.77 -12.95
N ILE A 139 4.92 11.46 -12.83
CA ILE A 139 5.20 12.75 -13.44
C ILE A 139 6.37 12.60 -14.39
N MET A 140 6.21 13.14 -15.60
CA MET A 140 7.24 13.24 -16.62
C MET A 140 7.56 14.70 -16.89
N GLU A 141 8.85 15.03 -17.00
CA GLU A 141 9.31 16.35 -17.44
C GLU A 141 9.47 16.38 -18.97
N ILE A 142 8.64 17.18 -19.65
CA ILE A 142 8.63 17.30 -21.10
C ILE A 142 9.89 18.03 -21.56
N GLY A 143 10.61 17.40 -22.49
CA GLY A 143 11.85 17.94 -23.04
C GLY A 143 13.02 17.94 -22.06
N GLY A 144 12.89 17.33 -20.87
CA GLY A 144 13.99 16.99 -19.98
C GLY A 144 14.58 15.61 -20.31
N GLY A 145 15.49 15.10 -19.47
CA GLY A 145 15.86 13.68 -19.52
C GLY A 145 14.63 12.81 -19.23
N ASN A 146 14.47 11.71 -19.95
CA ASN A 146 13.30 10.80 -19.87
C ASN A 146 13.25 10.00 -18.56
N HIS A 147 13.02 10.67 -17.43
CA HIS A 147 12.86 10.01 -16.14
C HIS A 147 11.46 10.24 -15.60
N LEU A 148 10.68 9.16 -15.56
CA LEU A 148 9.41 9.10 -14.87
C LEU A 148 9.66 9.14 -13.37
N LYS A 149 9.09 10.12 -12.66
CA LYS A 149 9.19 10.25 -11.21
C LYS A 149 7.84 10.09 -10.57
N LYS A 150 7.79 9.39 -9.45
CA LYS A 150 6.56 9.27 -8.66
C LYS A 150 6.26 10.59 -7.95
N CYS A 151 5.01 11.02 -7.92
CA CYS A 151 4.56 12.13 -7.09
C CYS A 151 3.61 11.64 -6.01
N TYR A 152 4.02 11.76 -4.75
CA TYR A 152 3.19 11.45 -3.59
C TYR A 152 2.17 12.54 -3.33
N PHE A 153 1.02 12.12 -2.80
CA PHE A 153 -0.10 12.97 -2.42
C PHE A 153 -0.67 13.83 -3.55
N TYR A 154 -0.46 13.44 -4.81
CA TYR A 154 -1.04 14.14 -5.95
C TYR A 154 -2.57 13.99 -6.02
N ARG A 155 -3.04 12.80 -5.63
CA ARG A 155 -4.45 12.40 -5.51
C ARG A 155 -4.83 12.26 -4.03
N ASP A 156 -6.11 12.04 -3.78
CA ASP A 156 -6.64 11.63 -2.49
C ASP A 156 -5.86 10.44 -1.90
N SER A 157 -5.12 10.71 -0.82
CA SER A 157 -4.30 9.74 -0.10
C SER A 157 -5.00 9.29 1.18
N GLU A 158 -5.03 7.97 1.44
CA GLU A 158 -5.49 7.46 2.73
C GLU A 158 -4.50 7.78 3.85
N PHE A 159 -3.19 7.85 3.60
CA PHE A 159 -2.21 8.30 4.58
C PHE A 159 -2.44 9.72 5.06
N ASN A 160 -2.83 10.65 4.19
CA ASN A 160 -3.19 12.00 4.62
C ASN A 160 -4.48 12.00 5.46
N LYS A 161 -5.51 11.28 4.99
CA LYS A 161 -6.81 11.18 5.69
C LYS A 161 -6.70 10.51 7.06
N ARG A 162 -5.69 9.64 7.24
CA ARG A 162 -5.55 8.73 8.40
C ARG A 162 -4.20 8.88 9.09
N LYS A 163 -3.64 10.09 9.04
CA LYS A 163 -2.30 10.38 9.55
C LYS A 163 -2.14 10.14 11.06
N ASN A 164 -3.25 10.10 11.80
CA ASN A 164 -3.23 9.80 13.23
C ASN A 164 -3.49 8.31 13.52
N GLU A 165 -3.90 7.53 12.52
CA GLU A 165 -4.40 6.17 12.66
C GLU A 165 -3.45 5.12 12.05
N ILE A 166 -2.63 5.51 11.07
CA ILE A 166 -1.74 4.61 10.34
C ILE A 166 -0.33 5.21 10.28
N ASP A 167 0.65 4.48 10.81
CA ASP A 167 2.06 4.88 10.84
C ASP A 167 2.84 4.30 9.67
N ALA A 168 2.49 3.11 9.22
CA ALA A 168 3.06 2.47 8.03
C ALA A 168 2.11 1.42 7.45
N ALA A 169 2.43 0.95 6.24
CA ALA A 169 1.79 -0.21 5.64
C ALA A 169 2.84 -1.18 5.09
N ILE A 170 2.71 -2.45 5.42
CA ILE A 170 3.42 -3.55 4.80
C ILE A 170 2.57 -4.02 3.62
N ILE A 171 3.16 -4.12 2.44
CA ILE A 171 2.50 -4.68 1.27
C ILE A 171 3.31 -5.88 0.83
N ALA A 172 2.66 -7.04 0.88
CA ALA A 172 3.19 -8.33 0.49
C ALA A 172 2.44 -8.85 -0.73
N ASP A 173 3.16 -9.61 -1.56
CA ASP A 173 2.62 -10.39 -2.65
C ASP A 173 3.14 -11.82 -2.61
N ILE A 174 2.25 -12.75 -2.97
CA ILE A 174 2.56 -14.17 -3.12
C ILE A 174 2.15 -14.55 -4.54
N ASP A 175 3.14 -14.86 -5.38
CA ASP A 175 2.96 -15.29 -6.77
C ASP A 175 3.80 -16.53 -7.04
N ASN A 176 3.18 -17.63 -7.47
CA ASN A 176 3.84 -18.92 -7.74
C ASN A 176 4.82 -19.35 -6.63
N GLU A 177 4.39 -19.27 -5.36
CA GLU A 177 5.20 -19.56 -4.16
C GLU A 177 6.39 -18.61 -3.92
N ILE A 178 6.60 -17.63 -4.79
CA ILE A 178 7.57 -16.55 -4.57
C ILE A 178 6.89 -15.47 -3.74
N PHE A 179 7.55 -15.17 -2.62
CA PHE A 179 7.14 -14.13 -1.71
C PHE A 179 7.94 -12.86 -1.96
N SER A 180 7.26 -11.72 -2.11
CA SER A 180 7.89 -10.41 -2.13
C SER A 180 7.12 -9.42 -1.25
N SER A 181 7.83 -8.46 -0.66
CA SER A 181 7.22 -7.44 0.18
C SER A 181 8.06 -6.19 0.30
N PHE A 182 7.39 -5.10 0.65
CA PHE A 182 8.02 -3.88 1.10
C PHE A 182 7.16 -3.20 2.16
N VAL A 183 7.76 -2.30 2.93
CA VAL A 183 7.04 -1.41 3.85
C VAL A 183 7.08 0.02 3.32
N ILE A 184 5.96 0.73 3.39
CA ILE A 184 5.87 2.15 3.11
C ILE A 184 5.55 2.89 4.42
N ILE A 185 6.40 3.84 4.78
CA ILE A 185 6.22 4.69 5.97
C ILE A 185 5.21 5.80 5.63
N ASN A 186 4.28 6.12 6.52
CA ASN A 186 3.45 7.30 6.39
C ASN A 186 4.24 8.55 6.82
N PRO A 187 4.66 9.42 5.91
CA PRO A 187 5.45 10.62 6.25
C PRO A 187 4.64 11.67 7.01
N LEU A 188 3.31 11.53 7.05
CA LEU A 188 2.41 12.45 7.75
C LEU A 188 2.06 11.95 9.16
N SER A 189 2.52 10.75 9.56
CA SER A 189 2.28 10.21 10.89
C SER A 189 3.04 10.99 11.97
N ASN A 190 2.39 11.19 13.12
CA ASN A 190 3.03 11.76 14.32
C ASN A 190 4.15 10.86 14.89
N ASN A 191 4.21 9.60 14.48
CA ASN A 191 5.23 8.63 14.85
C ASN A 191 6.29 8.41 13.75
N TYR A 192 6.29 9.22 12.67
CA TYR A 192 7.22 9.05 11.55
C TYR A 192 8.69 8.96 11.99
N ASP A 193 9.18 9.96 12.74
CA ASP A 193 10.58 9.98 13.20
C ASP A 193 10.87 8.81 14.14
N LYS A 194 9.97 8.55 15.10
CA LYS A 194 10.10 7.44 16.06
C LYS A 194 10.16 6.08 15.36
N LEU A 195 9.36 5.89 14.31
CA LEU A 195 9.35 4.64 13.56
C LEU A 195 10.66 4.45 12.79
N LYS A 196 11.19 5.51 12.18
CA LYS A 196 12.48 5.48 11.48
C LYS A 196 13.68 5.24 12.39
N GLU A 197 13.65 5.84 13.59
CA GLU A 197 14.71 5.68 14.59
C GLU A 197 14.67 4.30 15.27
N SER A 198 13.52 3.61 15.20
CA SER A 198 13.37 2.28 15.78
C SER A 198 13.93 1.17 14.88
N ASP A 199 14.33 0.05 15.50
CA ASP A 199 14.68 -1.18 14.78
C ASP A 199 13.47 -1.89 14.17
N PHE A 200 12.25 -1.36 14.35
CA PHE A 200 11.02 -2.05 14.03
C PHE A 200 10.89 -2.38 12.53
N LEU A 201 11.52 -1.59 11.66
CA LEU A 201 11.55 -1.81 10.21
C LEU A 201 12.78 -2.57 9.71
N SER A 202 13.71 -2.96 10.60
CA SER A 202 14.95 -3.65 10.24
C SER A 202 14.76 -4.94 9.41
N PRO A 203 13.67 -5.73 9.53
CA PRO A 203 13.48 -6.91 8.69
C PRO A 203 13.40 -6.59 7.18
N PHE A 204 12.96 -5.38 6.83
CA PHE A 204 12.74 -4.98 5.44
C PHE A 204 14.03 -4.51 4.74
N LYS A 205 15.10 -4.20 5.47
CA LYS A 205 16.39 -3.75 4.91
C LYS A 205 16.19 -2.63 3.86
N ASN A 206 16.47 -2.92 2.59
CA ASN A 206 16.34 -1.99 1.46
C ASN A 206 14.92 -1.91 0.87
N ALA A 207 13.99 -2.76 1.31
CA ALA A 207 12.59 -2.78 0.92
C ALA A 207 11.74 -1.82 1.78
N ILE A 208 12.32 -0.69 2.18
CA ILE A 208 11.64 0.41 2.87
C ILE A 208 11.42 1.52 1.86
N ARG A 209 10.16 1.92 1.71
CA ARG A 209 9.74 3.10 0.95
C ARG A 209 9.49 4.23 1.94
N ASP A 210 10.20 5.33 1.74
CA ASP A 210 10.09 6.53 2.54
C ASP A 210 9.92 7.72 1.58
N PRO A 211 8.72 8.32 1.50
CA PRO A 211 8.46 9.42 0.57
C PRO A 211 9.42 10.60 0.78
N PHE A 212 9.77 10.95 2.02
CA PHE A 212 10.65 12.10 2.29
C PHE A 212 12.09 11.81 1.86
N GLU A 213 12.60 10.59 2.05
CA GLU A 213 13.94 10.23 1.55
C GLU A 213 13.97 10.10 0.01
N GLU A 214 12.89 9.60 -0.60
CA GLU A 214 12.75 9.57 -2.06
C GLU A 214 12.68 10.98 -2.66
N GLU A 215 12.00 11.93 -2.00
CA GLU A 215 12.00 13.34 -2.38
C GLU A 215 13.39 13.96 -2.25
N LYS A 216 14.04 13.79 -1.09
CA LYS A 216 15.36 14.35 -0.77
C LYS A 216 16.44 13.85 -1.73
N SER A 217 16.37 12.58 -2.15
CA SER A 217 17.27 11.99 -3.14
C SER A 217 16.90 12.32 -4.60
N GLY A 218 15.84 13.11 -4.82
CA GLY A 218 15.41 13.54 -6.14
C GLY A 218 14.71 12.44 -6.97
N LYS A 219 14.37 11.31 -6.37
CA LYS A 219 13.68 10.17 -7.00
C LYS A 219 12.16 10.37 -7.09
N ALA A 220 11.60 11.20 -6.22
CA ALA A 220 10.18 11.49 -6.16
C ALA A 220 9.88 12.98 -6.00
N TYR A 221 8.62 13.32 -6.24
CA TYR A 221 8.01 14.59 -5.86
C TYR A 221 7.03 14.37 -4.71
N ILE A 222 6.83 15.41 -3.89
CA ILE A 222 5.81 15.47 -2.84
C ILE A 222 4.99 16.73 -3.03
N LEU A 223 3.67 16.55 -3.08
CA LEU A 223 2.72 17.65 -3.08
C LEU A 223 2.42 18.11 -1.65
N ASP A 224 2.63 19.39 -1.36
CA ASP A 224 2.38 19.96 -0.04
C ASP A 224 0.88 20.01 0.31
N GLU A 225 0.55 19.85 1.60
CA GLU A 225 -0.83 19.68 2.08
C GLU A 225 -1.81 20.77 1.60
N TYR A 226 -1.37 22.03 1.53
CA TYR A 226 -2.24 23.13 1.10
C TYR A 226 -2.61 23.07 -0.39
N ILE A 227 -1.74 22.51 -1.23
CA ILE A 227 -2.01 22.32 -2.67
C ILE A 227 -2.92 21.11 -2.89
N GLN A 228 -2.82 20.09 -2.03
CA GLN A 228 -3.67 18.88 -2.12
C GLN A 228 -5.18 19.19 -2.04
N LYS A 229 -5.55 20.29 -1.36
CA LYS A 229 -6.95 20.70 -1.16
C LYS A 229 -7.54 21.46 -2.37
N ILE A 230 -6.73 21.78 -3.39
CA ILE A 230 -7.20 22.49 -4.56
C ILE A 230 -7.98 21.53 -5.46
N ASN A 231 -9.30 21.71 -5.49
CA ASN A 231 -10.16 20.99 -6.41
C ASN A 231 -9.92 21.53 -7.83
N CYS A 232 -9.25 20.74 -8.68
CA CYS A 232 -9.04 21.10 -10.08
C CYS A 232 -9.94 20.21 -10.96
N PRO A 233 -11.08 20.73 -11.44
CA PRO A 233 -11.94 20.00 -12.37
C PRO A 233 -11.39 19.95 -13.81
N SER A 234 -10.19 20.49 -14.06
CA SER A 234 -9.68 20.66 -15.42
C SER A 234 -9.32 19.32 -16.09
N LEU A 235 -9.90 19.11 -17.27
CA LEU A 235 -9.61 18.02 -18.19
C LEU A 235 -8.27 18.22 -18.95
N VAL A 236 -7.58 19.35 -18.76
CA VAL A 236 -6.38 19.73 -19.52
C VAL A 236 -5.15 19.72 -18.61
N ALA A 237 -4.24 18.78 -18.84
CA ALA A 237 -3.05 18.54 -18.02
C ALA A 237 -2.18 19.80 -17.78
N TYR A 238 -2.17 20.76 -18.70
CA TYR A 238 -1.32 21.96 -18.58
C TYR A 238 -1.83 23.04 -17.60
N ASP A 239 -3.09 22.97 -17.17
CA ASP A 239 -3.70 23.92 -16.23
C ASP A 239 -3.77 23.38 -14.79
N ASP A 240 -3.17 22.21 -14.53
CA ASP A 240 -3.19 21.61 -13.19
C ASP A 240 -2.35 22.45 -12.21
N PRO A 241 -2.97 23.06 -11.17
CA PRO A 241 -2.25 23.87 -10.18
C PRO A 241 -1.21 23.06 -9.42
N ARG A 242 -1.37 21.74 -9.30
CA ARG A 242 -0.39 20.83 -8.70
C ARG A 242 0.87 20.78 -9.54
N LEU A 243 0.76 20.63 -10.87
CA LEU A 243 1.93 20.59 -11.76
C LEU A 243 2.66 21.94 -11.79
N ARG A 244 1.92 23.06 -11.74
CA ARG A 244 2.53 24.40 -11.61
C ARG A 244 3.29 24.55 -10.30
N TYR A 245 2.71 24.07 -9.21
CA TYR A 245 3.34 24.06 -7.91
C TYR A 245 4.65 23.26 -7.93
N LEU A 246 4.59 22.00 -8.41
CA LEU A 246 5.77 21.13 -8.52
C LEU A 246 6.85 21.76 -9.39
N LYS A 247 6.47 22.34 -10.54
CA LYS A 247 7.40 23.06 -11.42
C LYS A 247 8.14 24.18 -10.67
N LYS A 248 7.42 24.95 -9.86
CA LYS A 248 8.01 26.04 -9.06
C LYS A 248 8.88 25.51 -7.92
N LYS A 249 8.39 24.51 -7.16
CA LYS A 249 9.08 23.91 -6.00
C LYS A 249 10.42 23.30 -6.41
N TYR A 250 10.44 22.52 -7.49
CA TYR A 250 11.61 21.76 -7.92
C TYR A 250 12.38 22.38 -9.09
N LYS A 251 11.98 23.58 -9.56
CA LYS A 251 12.63 24.31 -10.66
C LYS A 251 12.78 23.49 -11.95
N THR A 252 11.72 22.78 -12.34
CA THR A 252 11.71 21.92 -13.52
C THR A 252 11.17 22.66 -14.76
N ARG A 253 11.25 22.00 -15.92
CA ARG A 253 10.54 22.39 -17.14
C ARG A 253 9.05 22.04 -17.03
N LEU A 254 8.38 21.92 -18.18
CA LEU A 254 6.97 21.56 -18.24
C LEU A 254 6.78 20.14 -17.71
N LEU A 255 5.86 19.97 -16.77
CA LEU A 255 5.54 18.66 -16.18
C LEU A 255 4.22 18.14 -16.74
N MET A 256 4.11 16.83 -16.84
CA MET A 256 2.91 16.11 -17.24
C MET A 256 2.67 14.96 -16.27
N ALA A 257 1.44 14.82 -15.76
CA ALA A 257 1.02 13.63 -15.04
C ALA A 257 0.62 12.54 -16.04
N ILE A 258 1.13 11.32 -15.83
CA ILE A 258 0.91 10.17 -16.70
C ILE A 258 0.68 8.94 -15.82
N ASP A 259 -0.40 8.21 -16.07
CA ASP A 259 -0.58 6.86 -15.55
C ASP A 259 -0.88 5.95 -16.72
N PHE A 260 -0.07 4.90 -16.85
CA PHE A 260 -0.31 3.86 -17.83
C PHE A 260 -1.19 2.79 -17.21
N ASN A 261 -2.15 2.24 -17.98
CA ASN A 261 -2.79 1.00 -17.57
C ASN A 261 -1.76 -0.13 -17.61
N ALA A 262 -1.92 -1.13 -16.75
CA ALA A 262 -1.10 -2.32 -16.72
C ALA A 262 -1.91 -3.50 -17.30
N PRO A 263 -1.93 -3.69 -18.63
CA PRO A 263 -2.61 -4.85 -19.22
C PRO A 263 -1.86 -6.14 -18.87
N GLU A 264 -2.59 -7.15 -18.41
CA GLU A 264 -2.08 -8.52 -18.29
C GLU A 264 -2.72 -9.40 -19.36
N PHE A 265 -1.88 -10.22 -20.00
CA PHE A 265 -2.28 -11.16 -21.03
C PHE A 265 -2.09 -12.57 -20.49
N SER A 266 -3.16 -13.35 -20.45
CA SER A 266 -3.11 -14.77 -20.13
C SER A 266 -3.39 -15.59 -21.38
N VAL A 267 -2.54 -16.60 -21.60
CA VAL A 267 -2.72 -17.64 -22.61
C VAL A 267 -2.58 -19.00 -21.95
N ARG A 268 -3.31 -20.00 -22.47
CA ARG A 268 -3.16 -21.37 -22.02
C ARG A 268 -1.94 -21.97 -22.72
N GLY A 269 -0.94 -22.40 -21.95
CA GLY A 269 0.20 -23.17 -22.48
C GLY A 269 -0.25 -24.55 -22.94
N GLU A 270 0.34 -25.04 -24.03
CA GLU A 270 0.14 -26.40 -24.56
C GLU A 270 0.66 -27.48 -23.61
#